data_AF-A0A9P0A7R8-F1
#
_entry.id   AF-A0A9P0A7R8-F1
#
_cell.length_a   1.000
_cell.length_b   1.000
_cell.length_c   1.000
_cell.angle_alpha   90.00
_cell.angle_beta   90.00
_cell.angle_gamma   90.00
#
_symmetry.space_group_name_H-M   'P 1'
#
loop_
_entity.id
_entity.type
_entity.pdbx_description
1 polymer ?
#
loop_
_entity_poly.entity_id
_entity_poly.type
_entity_poly.pdbx_seq_one_letter_code
_entity_poly.pdbx_strand_id
1 'polypeptide(L)'
;MAEDNYTYPLHENVFFGNIVKLNALVESEAHDIAQKDKHGNTPLHLAVMLGREACVYLLLKYGAPVKIKNAAGWSPLAEAVSYGDRQIISSLVRALRRQTREQMEERRPNLVTALKQMGDFYMELKWDFQSWVPLVSRILPSDICRIHKKGSSIRLDTTLVDFNDMRWERGDISFLFNGDVKPNQSFTVLDNQAQSYQRIRNEETDLEIEDEVDLLMSSDITAPQMSTKSITFTRAKSGWFFRQDRSELVGPFHAEFYSINGMILESRKRREHLSEEDLQKNKAIMESFTKGNAQQLAGEAEYVRRKSLTRPPEPKVTWQEYLNAPAGEPPILGRQLVYKNTSKVYRATVGMSPDFPLSVDMLLNVLEVIAPFKHFTKLRKFVQMKLPPGFPVKIDIPVLATVTATITFQEFSFRNDIPSELFEIPVHYVEDPHR
;
A
#
# COMPACT_ATOMS: atom_id res chain seq x y z
N MET A 1 -2.06 -39.67 19.86
CA MET A 1 -1.95 -38.34 19.24
C MET A 1 -3.10 -38.24 18.28
N ALA A 2 -4.08 -37.37 18.56
CA ALA A 2 -5.24 -37.23 17.69
C ALA A 2 -4.75 -36.71 16.33
N GLU A 3 -5.05 -37.43 15.25
CA GLU A 3 -4.99 -36.87 13.90
C GLU A 3 -6.05 -35.79 13.86
N ASP A 4 -5.65 -34.52 13.98
CA ASP A 4 -6.51 -33.40 13.67
C ASP A 4 -6.86 -33.50 12.18
N ASN A 5 -7.99 -34.13 11.87
CA ASN A 5 -8.52 -34.18 10.52
C ASN A 5 -9.06 -32.80 10.15
N TYR A 6 -8.16 -31.86 9.83
CA TYR A 6 -8.52 -30.52 9.40
C TYR A 6 -9.27 -30.62 8.06
N THR A 7 -10.60 -30.58 8.13
CA THR A 7 -11.44 -30.58 6.93
C THR A 7 -11.51 -29.17 6.35
N TYR A 8 -11.05 -29.00 5.12
CA TYR A 8 -11.16 -27.75 4.36
C TYR A 8 -12.12 -27.92 3.17
N PRO A 9 -13.44 -28.01 3.41
CA PRO A 9 -14.41 -28.41 2.38
C PRO A 9 -14.52 -27.41 1.23
N LEU A 10 -14.38 -26.10 1.49
CA LEU A 10 -14.33 -25.10 0.43
C LEU A 10 -13.09 -25.29 -0.46
N HIS A 11 -11.92 -25.47 0.16
CA HIS A 11 -10.65 -25.71 -0.54
C HIS A 11 -10.67 -27.00 -1.36
N GLU A 12 -11.19 -28.08 -0.81
CA GLU A 12 -11.31 -29.37 -1.50
C GLU A 12 -12.19 -29.26 -2.74
N ASN A 13 -13.36 -28.62 -2.63
CA ASN A 13 -14.26 -28.45 -3.77
C ASN A 13 -13.66 -27.52 -4.82
N VAL A 14 -12.90 -26.49 -4.42
CA VAL A 14 -12.11 -25.68 -5.35
C VAL A 14 -11.03 -26.52 -6.04
N PHE A 15 -10.32 -27.36 -5.29
CA PHE A 15 -9.23 -28.20 -5.81
C PHE A 15 -9.70 -29.09 -6.96
N PHE A 16 -10.84 -29.76 -6.73
CA PHE A 16 -11.49 -30.62 -7.72
C PHE A 16 -12.35 -29.86 -8.75
N GLY A 17 -12.53 -28.54 -8.61
CA GLY A 17 -13.38 -27.75 -9.52
C GLY A 17 -14.89 -28.05 -9.40
N ASN A 18 -15.34 -28.58 -8.25
CA ASN A 18 -16.73 -28.96 -7.98
C ASN A 18 -17.60 -27.73 -7.69
N ILE A 19 -17.89 -26.94 -8.72
CA ILE A 19 -18.59 -25.65 -8.61
C ILE A 19 -19.97 -25.76 -7.94
N VAL A 20 -20.73 -26.83 -8.21
CA VAL A 20 -22.08 -27.03 -7.67
C VAL A 20 -22.04 -27.19 -6.14
N LYS A 21 -21.14 -28.05 -5.65
CA LYS A 21 -20.94 -28.26 -4.20
C LYS A 21 -20.35 -27.02 -3.55
N LEU A 22 -19.40 -26.36 -4.22
CA LEU A 22 -18.84 -25.09 -3.74
C LEU A 22 -19.93 -24.04 -3.56
N ASN A 23 -20.84 -23.86 -4.54
CA ASN A 23 -21.94 -22.92 -4.45
C ASN A 23 -22.86 -23.23 -3.28
N ALA A 24 -23.28 -24.49 -3.12
CA ALA A 24 -24.13 -24.89 -2.00
C ALA A 24 -23.47 -24.62 -0.63
N LEU A 25 -22.15 -24.85 -0.50
CA LEU A 25 -21.42 -24.59 0.74
C LEU A 25 -21.32 -23.09 1.04
N VAL A 26 -21.05 -22.26 0.03
CA VAL A 26 -20.93 -20.80 0.21
C VAL A 26 -22.30 -20.16 0.47
N GLU A 27 -23.36 -20.59 -0.24
CA GLU A 27 -24.74 -20.11 -0.03
C GLU A 27 -25.28 -20.43 1.35
N SER A 28 -24.88 -21.57 1.93
CA SER A 28 -25.31 -21.94 3.28
C SER A 28 -24.69 -21.07 4.38
N GLU A 29 -23.66 -20.29 4.06
CA GLU A 29 -22.83 -19.51 4.99
C GLU A 29 -22.25 -20.34 6.17
N ALA A 30 -22.30 -21.68 6.08
CA ALA A 30 -21.85 -22.58 7.13
C ALA A 30 -20.31 -22.63 7.25
N HIS A 31 -19.59 -22.14 6.24
CA HIS A 31 -18.13 -22.14 6.19
C HIS A 31 -17.62 -20.75 5.86
N ASP A 32 -16.59 -20.32 6.59
CA ASP A 32 -15.94 -19.03 6.35
C ASP A 32 -15.19 -19.04 4.99
N ILE A 33 -15.65 -18.20 4.06
CA ILE A 33 -15.03 -18.03 2.73
C ILE A 33 -13.61 -17.45 2.81
N ALA A 34 -13.25 -16.83 3.94
CA ALA A 34 -11.93 -16.32 4.24
C ALA A 34 -11.05 -17.32 5.01
N GLN A 35 -11.55 -18.52 5.33
CA GLN A 35 -10.82 -19.54 6.07
C GLN A 35 -9.49 -19.86 5.38
N LYS A 36 -8.42 -19.87 6.18
CA LYS A 36 -7.10 -20.27 5.71
C LYS A 36 -6.86 -21.74 6.00
N ASP A 37 -6.27 -22.44 5.04
CA ASP A 37 -5.72 -23.77 5.28
C ASP A 37 -4.36 -23.69 6.00
N LYS A 38 -3.74 -24.85 6.26
CA LYS A 38 -2.42 -24.96 6.90
C LYS A 38 -1.27 -24.29 6.12
N HIS A 39 -1.49 -23.96 4.85
CA HIS A 39 -0.54 -23.20 4.02
C HIS A 39 -0.87 -21.70 3.99
N GLY A 40 -1.88 -21.28 4.75
CA GLY A 40 -2.39 -19.92 4.77
C GLY A 40 -3.25 -19.56 3.55
N ASN A 41 -3.50 -20.50 2.63
CA ASN A 41 -4.28 -20.25 1.43
C ASN A 41 -5.76 -20.19 1.78
N THR A 42 -6.47 -19.22 1.21
CA THR A 42 -7.95 -19.20 1.20
C THR A 42 -8.46 -20.00 -0.01
N PRO A 43 -9.76 -20.35 -0.08
CA PRO A 43 -10.33 -21.00 -1.26
C PRO A 43 -10.04 -20.21 -2.55
N LEU A 44 -10.04 -18.87 -2.47
CA LEU A 44 -9.74 -18.01 -3.63
C LEU A 44 -8.28 -18.12 -4.08
N HIS A 45 -7.31 -18.33 -3.17
CA HIS A 45 -5.92 -18.59 -3.57
C HIS A 45 -5.83 -19.85 -4.42
N LEU A 46 -6.43 -20.95 -3.95
CA LEU A 46 -6.43 -22.22 -4.70
C LEU A 46 -7.13 -22.11 -6.05
N ALA A 47 -8.27 -21.41 -6.10
CA ALA A 47 -9.02 -21.24 -7.34
C ALA A 47 -8.18 -20.53 -8.40
N VAL A 48 -7.41 -19.51 -8.00
CA VAL A 48 -6.51 -18.78 -8.88
C VAL A 48 -5.29 -19.62 -9.26
N MET A 49 -4.61 -20.25 -8.29
CA MET A 49 -3.40 -21.04 -8.53
C MET A 49 -3.66 -22.23 -9.47
N LEU A 50 -4.85 -22.82 -9.39
CA LEU A 50 -5.30 -23.94 -10.22
C LEU A 50 -6.03 -23.51 -11.51
N GLY A 51 -6.22 -22.21 -11.75
CA GLY A 51 -6.92 -21.72 -12.93
C GLY A 51 -8.41 -22.07 -13.01
N ARG A 52 -9.08 -22.27 -11.86
CA ARG A 52 -10.50 -22.62 -11.77
C ARG A 52 -11.38 -21.38 -11.89
N GLU A 53 -11.45 -20.82 -13.11
CA GLU A 53 -12.18 -19.58 -13.44
C GLU A 53 -13.59 -19.50 -12.82
N ALA A 54 -14.40 -20.56 -12.97
CA ALA A 54 -15.75 -20.60 -12.41
C ALA A 54 -15.76 -20.48 -10.87
N CYS A 55 -14.81 -21.13 -10.19
CA CYS A 55 -14.67 -21.03 -8.74
C CYS A 55 -14.21 -19.63 -8.33
N VAL A 56 -13.30 -19.01 -9.09
CA VAL A 56 -12.86 -17.63 -8.86
C VAL A 56 -14.06 -16.68 -8.89
N TYR A 57 -14.82 -16.68 -9.98
CA TYR A 57 -15.96 -15.76 -10.12
C TYR A 57 -17.04 -16.00 -9.06
N LEU A 58 -17.30 -17.26 -8.71
CA LEU A 58 -18.24 -17.60 -7.65
C LEU A 58 -17.77 -17.05 -6.29
N LEU A 59 -16.53 -17.31 -5.90
CA LEU A 59 -15.99 -16.84 -4.63
C LEU A 59 -15.99 -15.30 -4.56
N LEU A 60 -15.61 -14.62 -5.65
CA LEU A 60 -15.65 -13.15 -5.72
C LEU A 60 -17.07 -12.57 -5.63
N LYS A 61 -18.08 -13.27 -6.19
CA LYS A 61 -19.50 -12.90 -6.09
C LYS A 61 -19.96 -12.91 -4.64
N TYR A 62 -19.52 -13.89 -3.85
CA TYR A 62 -19.81 -13.99 -2.41
C TYR A 62 -18.82 -13.22 -1.52
N GLY A 63 -18.07 -12.27 -2.09
CA GLY A 63 -17.25 -11.35 -1.29
C GLY A 63 -15.94 -11.95 -0.76
N ALA A 64 -15.43 -13.04 -1.36
CA ALA A 64 -14.14 -13.60 -0.95
C ALA A 64 -13.03 -12.52 -0.95
N PRO A 65 -12.28 -12.38 0.15
CA PRO A 65 -11.37 -11.26 0.32
C PRO A 65 -10.10 -11.40 -0.53
N VAL A 66 -9.73 -10.35 -1.25
CA VAL A 66 -8.63 -10.38 -2.24
C VAL A 66 -7.30 -9.81 -1.73
N LYS A 67 -7.28 -9.19 -0.54
CA LYS A 67 -6.07 -8.64 0.11
C LYS A 67 -5.39 -9.60 1.07
N ILE A 68 -6.04 -10.71 1.42
CA ILE A 68 -5.53 -11.66 2.41
C ILE A 68 -4.24 -12.28 1.89
N LYS A 69 -3.21 -12.35 2.74
CA LYS A 69 -1.94 -13.00 2.39
C LYS A 69 -1.89 -14.45 2.90
N ASN A 70 -1.38 -15.36 2.08
CA ASN A 70 -1.02 -16.72 2.48
C ASN A 70 0.25 -16.78 3.34
N ALA A 71 0.68 -17.98 3.76
CA ALA A 71 1.90 -18.14 4.58
C ALA A 71 3.17 -17.66 3.85
N ALA A 72 3.17 -17.74 2.52
CA ALA A 72 4.22 -17.20 1.66
C ALA A 72 4.14 -15.67 1.45
N GLY A 73 3.14 -14.99 2.04
CA GLY A 73 3.01 -13.53 2.01
C GLY A 73 2.37 -12.96 0.75
N TRP A 74 1.81 -13.81 -0.11
CA TRP A 74 1.17 -13.45 -1.39
C TRP A 74 -0.35 -13.39 -1.24
N SER A 75 -0.98 -12.43 -1.92
CA SER A 75 -2.45 -12.33 -1.99
C SER A 75 -3.00 -13.09 -3.20
N PRO A 76 -4.33 -13.35 -3.27
CA PRO A 76 -4.94 -13.94 -4.46
C PRO A 76 -4.66 -13.15 -5.72
N LEU A 77 -4.63 -11.81 -5.65
CA LEU A 77 -4.27 -10.96 -6.79
C LEU A 77 -2.81 -11.20 -7.23
N ALA A 78 -1.89 -11.35 -6.29
CA ALA A 78 -0.49 -11.65 -6.61
C ALA A 78 -0.34 -13.01 -7.29
N GLU A 79 -1.07 -14.03 -6.82
CA GLU A 79 -1.12 -15.34 -7.49
C GLU A 79 -1.78 -15.28 -8.87
N ALA A 80 -2.77 -14.40 -9.08
CA ALA A 80 -3.43 -14.22 -10.37
C ALA A 80 -2.49 -13.61 -11.42
N VAL A 81 -1.67 -12.63 -11.02
CA VAL A 81 -0.63 -12.06 -11.88
C VAL A 81 0.41 -13.12 -12.26
N SER A 82 0.80 -13.98 -11.30
CA SER A 82 1.71 -15.11 -11.58
C SER A 82 1.10 -16.12 -12.56
N TYR A 83 -0.17 -16.49 -12.37
CA TYR A 83 -0.90 -17.37 -13.28
C TYR A 83 -0.98 -16.75 -14.69
N GLY A 84 -1.27 -15.44 -14.75
CA GLY A 84 -1.18 -14.62 -15.95
C GLY A 84 -2.45 -14.58 -16.79
N ASP A 85 -3.61 -14.86 -16.20
CA ASP A 85 -4.91 -14.78 -16.87
C ASP A 85 -5.49 -13.38 -16.69
N ARG A 86 -5.59 -12.63 -17.80
CA ARG A 86 -6.01 -11.23 -17.80
C ARG A 86 -7.40 -11.05 -17.21
N GLN A 87 -8.35 -11.92 -17.57
CA GLN A 87 -9.73 -11.83 -17.12
C GLN A 87 -9.85 -12.07 -15.61
N ILE A 88 -9.11 -13.06 -15.09
CA ILE A 88 -9.02 -13.31 -13.65
C ILE A 88 -8.43 -12.08 -12.94
N ILE A 89 -7.30 -11.54 -13.45
CA ILE A 89 -6.66 -10.37 -12.85
C ILE A 89 -7.63 -9.17 -12.84
N SER A 90 -8.26 -8.84 -13.97
CA SER A 90 -9.23 -7.73 -14.05
C SER A 90 -10.38 -7.91 -13.04
N SER A 91 -10.91 -9.12 -12.87
CA SER A 91 -11.97 -9.38 -11.88
C SER A 91 -11.49 -9.26 -10.44
N LEU A 92 -10.26 -9.68 -10.12
CA LEU A 92 -9.69 -9.47 -8.79
C LEU A 92 -9.38 -8.00 -8.51
N VAL A 93 -8.92 -7.23 -9.50
CA VAL A 93 -8.73 -5.76 -9.39
C VAL A 93 -10.08 -5.09 -9.12
N ARG A 94 -11.13 -5.40 -9.89
CA ARG A 94 -12.49 -4.88 -9.63
C ARG A 94 -12.97 -5.21 -8.21
N ALA A 95 -12.79 -6.46 -7.77
CA ALA A 95 -13.15 -6.87 -6.42
C ALA A 95 -12.32 -6.16 -5.33
N LEU A 96 -11.01 -5.95 -5.56
CA LEU A 96 -10.11 -5.24 -4.67
C LEU A 96 -10.56 -3.81 -4.42
N ARG A 97 -10.86 -3.11 -5.51
CA ARG A 97 -11.27 -1.71 -5.49
C ARG A 97 -12.65 -1.58 -4.83
N ARG A 98 -13.59 -2.47 -5.17
CA ARG A 98 -14.90 -2.58 -4.49
C ARG A 98 -14.77 -2.80 -2.97
N GLN A 99 -14.02 -3.82 -2.53
CA GLN A 99 -13.82 -4.11 -1.11
C GLN A 99 -13.13 -2.95 -0.36
N THR A 100 -12.19 -2.27 -1.02
CA THR A 100 -11.53 -1.09 -0.43
C THR A 100 -12.50 0.06 -0.22
N ARG A 101 -13.40 0.29 -1.20
CA ARG A 101 -14.45 1.30 -1.11
C ARG A 101 -15.45 1.00 0.00
N GLU A 102 -15.98 -0.21 0.03
CA GLU A 102 -16.95 -0.65 1.06
C GLU A 102 -16.36 -0.49 2.47
N GLN A 103 -15.11 -0.90 2.68
CA GLN A 103 -14.41 -0.73 3.96
C GLN A 103 -14.23 0.75 4.35
N MET A 104 -13.97 1.63 3.38
CA MET A 104 -13.85 3.07 3.64
C MET A 104 -15.20 3.69 3.96
N GLU A 105 -16.27 3.29 3.26
CA GLU A 105 -17.64 3.75 3.51
C GLU A 105 -18.14 3.34 4.90
N GLU A 106 -17.86 2.11 5.33
CA GLU A 106 -18.20 1.63 6.67
C GLU A 106 -17.52 2.45 7.78
N ARG A 107 -16.25 2.84 7.58
CA ARG A 107 -15.46 3.59 8.58
C ARG A 107 -15.70 5.10 8.55
N ARG A 108 -16.25 5.63 7.45
CA ARG A 108 -16.42 7.06 7.22
C ARG A 108 -17.15 7.79 8.37
N PRO A 109 -18.26 7.29 8.96
CA PRO A 109 -18.95 8.02 10.01
C PRO A 109 -18.09 8.26 11.26
N ASN A 110 -17.34 7.24 11.66
CA ASN A 110 -16.43 7.31 12.81
C ASN A 110 -15.29 8.29 12.53
N LEU A 111 -14.72 8.25 11.32
CA LEU A 111 -13.68 9.18 10.88
C LEU A 111 -14.19 10.63 10.89
N VAL A 112 -15.35 10.91 10.30
CA VAL A 112 -15.95 12.26 10.27
C VAL A 112 -16.21 12.78 11.69
N THR A 113 -16.71 11.92 12.57
CA THR A 113 -16.93 12.25 13.98
C THR A 113 -15.62 12.60 14.68
N ALA A 114 -14.57 11.79 14.49
CA ALA A 114 -13.25 12.04 15.04
C ALA A 114 -12.67 13.38 14.53
N LEU A 115 -12.80 13.69 13.24
CA LEU A 115 -12.35 14.96 12.68
C LEU A 115 -13.10 16.16 13.28
N LYS A 116 -14.42 16.06 13.48
CA LYS A 116 -15.22 17.12 14.12
C LYS A 116 -14.83 17.36 15.58
N GLN A 117 -14.41 16.31 16.29
CA GLN A 117 -13.97 16.41 17.68
C GLN A 117 -12.55 16.99 17.82
N MET A 118 -11.74 16.96 16.77
CA MET A 118 -10.44 17.61 16.75
C MET A 118 -10.61 19.12 16.65
N GLY A 119 -9.72 19.88 17.30
CA GLY A 119 -9.59 21.31 17.03
C GLY A 119 -9.19 21.56 15.57
N ASP A 120 -9.48 22.74 15.06
CA ASP A 120 -9.03 23.17 13.74
C ASP A 120 -7.55 23.53 13.80
N PHE A 121 -6.77 23.12 12.79
CA PHE A 121 -5.32 23.22 12.87
C PHE A 121 -4.65 23.40 11.50
N TYR A 122 -3.44 23.93 11.58
CA TYR A 122 -2.44 23.98 10.53
C TYR A 122 -1.24 23.12 10.92
N MET A 123 -0.69 22.35 9.98
CA MET A 123 0.45 21.48 10.23
C MET A 123 1.36 21.38 8.99
N GLU A 124 2.67 21.43 9.19
CA GLU A 124 3.68 21.22 8.14
C GLU A 124 4.48 19.94 8.37
N LEU A 125 4.46 19.04 7.40
CA LEU A 125 5.24 17.80 7.37
C LEU A 125 6.28 17.87 6.26
N LYS A 126 7.56 17.90 6.64
CA LYS A 126 8.65 17.79 5.69
C LYS A 126 9.02 16.33 5.45
N TRP A 127 9.08 15.95 4.18
CA TRP A 127 9.60 14.69 3.68
C TRP A 127 10.96 14.91 3.03
N ASP A 128 11.98 14.22 3.51
CA ASP A 128 13.32 14.23 2.93
C ASP A 128 13.75 12.80 2.60
N PHE A 129 14.03 12.51 1.34
CA PHE A 129 14.38 11.17 0.88
C PHE A 129 15.90 11.07 0.68
N GLN A 130 16.52 10.10 1.34
CA GLN A 130 17.97 9.92 1.33
C GLN A 130 18.35 8.49 0.94
N SER A 131 19.48 8.33 0.25
CA SER A 131 20.06 7.02 -0.08
C SER A 131 21.46 6.85 0.49
N TRP A 132 21.80 5.62 0.86
CA TRP A 132 23.20 5.27 1.17
C TRP A 132 24.06 5.12 -0.09
N VAL A 133 23.43 5.00 -1.27
CA VAL A 133 24.13 4.90 -2.56
C VAL A 133 24.68 6.28 -2.92
N PRO A 134 25.99 6.42 -3.17
CA PRO A 134 26.59 7.70 -3.57
C PRO A 134 25.87 8.32 -4.77
N LEU A 135 25.76 9.65 -4.78
CA LEU A 135 25.09 10.47 -5.81
C LEU A 135 23.57 10.31 -5.92
N VAL A 136 22.98 9.18 -5.53
CA VAL A 136 21.51 8.97 -5.57
C VAL A 136 20.78 9.95 -4.64
N SER A 137 21.36 10.28 -3.48
CA SER A 137 20.77 11.28 -2.57
C SER A 137 20.63 12.68 -3.17
N ARG A 138 21.40 13.03 -4.21
CA ARG A 138 21.30 14.36 -4.85
C ARG A 138 20.08 14.50 -5.76
N ILE A 139 19.56 13.37 -6.25
CA ILE A 139 18.43 13.36 -7.17
C ILE A 139 17.11 13.05 -6.46
N LEU A 140 17.14 12.50 -5.25
CA LEU A 140 15.92 12.17 -4.51
C LEU A 140 15.09 13.42 -4.17
N PRO A 141 13.75 13.31 -4.18
CA PRO A 141 12.90 14.45 -3.93
C PRO A 141 12.94 14.85 -2.45
N SER A 142 12.50 16.07 -2.19
CA SER A 142 12.04 16.50 -0.88
C SER A 142 10.74 17.27 -1.08
N ASP A 143 9.87 17.21 -0.08
CA ASP A 143 8.56 17.85 -0.11
C ASP A 143 8.21 18.43 1.26
N ILE A 144 7.39 19.48 1.24
CA ILE A 144 6.79 20.06 2.45
C ILE A 144 5.28 19.99 2.25
N CYS A 145 4.68 19.01 2.90
CA CYS A 145 3.25 18.80 2.90
C CYS A 145 2.60 19.76 3.92
N ARG A 146 1.65 20.59 3.47
CA ARG A 146 0.88 21.47 4.35
C ARG A 146 -0.51 20.90 4.53
N ILE A 147 -0.93 20.75 5.79
CA ILE A 147 -2.24 20.22 6.13
C ILE A 147 -3.04 21.29 6.85
N HIS A 148 -4.17 21.65 6.27
CA HIS A 148 -5.18 22.48 6.88
C HIS A 148 -6.37 21.62 7.24
N LYS A 149 -6.89 21.76 8.45
CA LYS A 149 -8.08 21.03 8.90
C LYS A 149 -9.07 22.02 9.49
N LYS A 150 -10.33 21.94 9.03
CA LYS A 150 -11.45 22.74 9.54
C LYS A 150 -12.72 21.89 9.63
N GLY A 151 -13.30 21.73 10.81
CA GLY A 151 -14.45 20.85 11.03
C GLY A 151 -14.17 19.41 10.58
N SER A 152 -14.88 18.93 9.57
CA SER A 152 -14.67 17.62 8.93
C SER A 152 -13.93 17.69 7.59
N SER A 153 -13.40 18.87 7.24
CA SER A 153 -12.69 19.11 6.00
C SER A 153 -11.19 19.12 6.21
N ILE A 154 -10.46 18.49 5.29
CA ILE A 154 -9.00 18.48 5.25
C ILE A 154 -8.54 18.96 3.89
N ARG A 155 -7.54 19.83 3.87
CA ARG A 155 -6.77 20.19 2.70
C ARG A 155 -5.32 19.78 2.90
N LEU A 156 -4.75 19.10 1.92
CA LEU A 156 -3.34 18.73 1.89
C LEU A 156 -2.71 19.33 0.63
N ASP A 157 -1.77 20.24 0.79
CA ASP A 157 -0.97 20.78 -0.31
C ASP A 157 0.38 20.05 -0.36
N THR A 158 0.80 19.57 -1.54
CA THR A 158 2.06 18.85 -1.75
C THR A 158 2.68 19.20 -3.11
N THR A 159 4.00 19.15 -3.18
CA THR A 159 4.73 19.28 -4.45
C THR A 159 5.13 17.94 -5.07
N LEU A 160 4.83 16.82 -4.40
CA LEU A 160 5.23 15.48 -4.80
C LEU A 160 3.99 14.64 -5.16
N VAL A 161 3.72 14.55 -6.46
CA VAL A 161 2.48 13.94 -7.00
C VAL A 161 2.45 12.42 -6.78
N ASP A 162 3.56 11.75 -7.07
CA ASP A 162 3.72 10.31 -6.83
C ASP A 162 5.16 9.98 -6.44
N PHE A 163 5.34 8.91 -5.66
CA PHE A 163 6.65 8.33 -5.37
C PHE A 163 6.53 6.80 -5.41
N ASN A 164 6.75 6.22 -6.60
CA ASN A 164 6.67 4.79 -6.85
C ASN A 164 7.90 4.28 -7.58
N ASP A 165 8.51 3.22 -7.05
CA ASP A 165 9.64 2.53 -7.69
C ASP A 165 10.75 3.48 -8.19
N MET A 166 11.06 4.50 -7.39
CA MET A 166 12.07 5.54 -7.69
C MET A 166 11.68 6.47 -8.85
N ARG A 167 10.41 6.51 -9.25
CA ARG A 167 9.82 7.55 -10.12
C ARG A 167 9.04 8.53 -9.27
N TRP A 168 9.21 9.82 -9.57
CA TRP A 168 8.41 10.87 -8.95
C TRP A 168 8.16 11.99 -9.94
N GLU A 169 7.04 12.65 -9.73
CA GLU A 169 6.64 13.82 -10.48
C GLU A 169 6.49 14.99 -9.50
N ARG A 170 7.03 16.14 -9.89
CA ARG A 170 6.83 17.38 -9.15
C ARG A 170 5.65 18.14 -9.74
N GLY A 171 4.81 18.66 -8.87
CA GLY A 171 3.66 19.47 -9.23
C GLY A 171 3.36 20.49 -8.14
N ASP A 172 2.22 21.15 -8.25
CA ASP A 172 1.60 21.93 -7.18
C ASP A 172 0.16 21.44 -7.06
N ILE A 173 -0.02 20.45 -6.19
CA ILE A 173 -1.28 19.70 -6.09
C ILE A 173 -1.90 19.94 -4.71
N SER A 174 -3.20 20.24 -4.71
CA SER A 174 -3.99 20.35 -3.48
C SER A 174 -5.02 19.24 -3.44
N PHE A 175 -5.08 18.50 -2.34
CA PHE A 175 -6.11 17.50 -2.08
C PHE A 175 -7.13 18.07 -1.12
N LEU A 176 -8.39 18.03 -1.53
CA LEU A 176 -9.52 18.45 -0.72
C LEU A 176 -10.34 17.22 -0.32
N PHE A 177 -10.54 17.07 0.98
CA PHE A 177 -11.50 16.15 1.57
C PHE A 177 -12.60 16.92 2.28
N ASN A 178 -13.86 16.57 2.01
CA ASN A 178 -15.01 17.09 2.73
C ASN A 178 -15.82 15.93 3.33
N GLY A 179 -15.80 15.81 4.66
CA GLY A 179 -16.50 14.76 5.38
C GLY A 179 -18.04 14.86 5.36
N ASP A 180 -18.59 16.04 5.12
CA ASP A 180 -20.05 16.29 5.18
C ASP A 180 -20.76 16.02 3.84
N VAL A 181 -20.00 15.84 2.76
CA VAL A 181 -20.52 15.55 1.42
C VAL A 181 -20.60 14.03 1.18
N LYS A 182 -21.38 13.60 0.19
CA LYS A 182 -21.47 12.20 -0.25
C LYS A 182 -20.09 11.66 -0.67
N PRO A 183 -19.79 10.36 -0.48
CA PRO A 183 -18.48 9.77 -0.77
C PRO A 183 -17.93 10.10 -2.17
N ASN A 184 -18.77 9.99 -3.21
CA ASN A 184 -18.43 10.25 -4.61
C ASN A 184 -18.07 11.71 -4.95
N GLN A 185 -18.24 12.63 -4.01
CA GLN A 185 -17.92 14.06 -4.15
C GLN A 185 -17.01 14.54 -3.02
N SER A 186 -16.67 13.66 -2.08
CA SER A 186 -15.94 14.01 -0.87
C SER A 186 -14.45 14.20 -1.09
N PHE A 187 -13.90 13.72 -2.21
CA PHE A 187 -12.49 13.86 -2.57
C PHE A 187 -12.33 14.62 -3.88
N THR A 188 -11.46 15.62 -3.89
CA THR A 188 -11.10 16.39 -5.08
C THR A 188 -9.60 16.63 -5.09
N VAL A 189 -8.99 16.45 -6.24
CA VAL A 189 -7.59 16.77 -6.51
C VAL A 189 -7.56 18.04 -7.35
N LEU A 190 -6.78 19.04 -6.94
CA LEU A 190 -6.56 20.28 -7.67
C LEU A 190 -5.14 20.25 -8.25
N ASP A 191 -4.99 20.53 -9.54
CA ASP A 191 -3.72 20.91 -10.15
C ASP A 191 -3.68 22.43 -10.23
N ASN A 192 -2.88 23.04 -9.35
CA ASN A 192 -2.81 24.49 -9.23
C ASN A 192 -2.07 25.13 -10.41
N GLN A 193 -1.18 24.38 -11.09
CA GLN A 193 -0.44 24.88 -12.26
C GLN A 193 -1.32 24.87 -13.50
N ALA A 194 -2.08 23.80 -13.70
CA ALA A 194 -3.02 23.70 -14.81
C ALA A 194 -4.34 24.45 -14.55
N GLN A 195 -4.56 24.91 -13.32
CA GLN A 195 -5.83 25.47 -12.85
C GLN A 195 -7.01 24.54 -13.18
N SER A 196 -6.80 23.24 -12.95
CA SER A 196 -7.80 22.21 -13.21
C SER A 196 -8.05 21.39 -11.95
N TYR A 197 -9.17 20.68 -11.93
CA TYR A 197 -9.48 19.77 -10.84
C TYR A 197 -10.10 18.49 -11.33
N GLN A 198 -9.95 17.44 -10.54
CA GLN A 198 -10.57 16.15 -10.75
C GLN A 198 -11.28 15.72 -9.46
N ARG A 199 -12.54 15.33 -9.59
CA ARG A 199 -13.25 14.65 -8.51
C ARG A 199 -12.89 13.17 -8.59
N ILE A 200 -12.44 12.59 -7.49
CA ILE A 200 -12.15 11.16 -7.45
C ILE A 200 -13.49 10.44 -7.57
N ARG A 201 -13.77 9.89 -8.76
CA ARG A 201 -15.02 9.19 -9.07
C ARG A 201 -15.00 7.81 -8.41
N ASN A 202 -16.18 7.37 -7.96
CA ASN A 202 -16.36 6.03 -7.39
C ASN A 202 -16.49 4.94 -8.47
N GLU A 203 -16.76 5.32 -9.72
CA GLU A 203 -16.93 4.44 -10.87
C GLU A 203 -15.73 4.61 -11.79
N GLU A 204 -14.93 3.55 -11.85
CA GLU A 204 -13.76 3.50 -12.72
C GLU A 204 -14.18 2.95 -14.06
N THR A 205 -13.53 3.46 -15.10
CA THR A 205 -13.74 2.97 -16.44
C THR A 205 -13.09 1.60 -16.60
N ASP A 206 -13.64 0.77 -17.48
CA ASP A 206 -12.99 -0.48 -17.85
C ASP A 206 -11.56 -0.24 -18.37
N LEU A 207 -11.29 0.92 -18.99
CA LEU A 207 -9.95 1.29 -19.47
C LEU A 207 -8.92 1.40 -18.34
N GLU A 208 -9.25 2.07 -17.23
CA GLU A 208 -8.34 2.22 -16.08
C GLU A 208 -8.01 0.88 -15.42
N ILE A 209 -8.98 -0.04 -15.37
CA ILE A 209 -8.77 -1.39 -14.87
C ILE A 209 -7.83 -2.13 -15.81
N GLU A 210 -8.06 -2.04 -17.12
CA GLU A 210 -7.24 -2.73 -18.11
C GLU A 210 -5.80 -2.18 -18.14
N ASP A 211 -5.60 -0.88 -17.90
CA ASP A 211 -4.28 -0.23 -17.75
C ASP A 211 -3.54 -0.74 -16.50
N GLU A 212 -4.23 -0.83 -15.36
CA GLU A 212 -3.64 -1.40 -14.14
C GLU A 212 -3.24 -2.87 -14.38
N VAL A 213 -4.06 -3.63 -15.10
CA VAL A 213 -3.75 -5.04 -15.43
C VAL A 213 -2.50 -5.14 -16.32
N ASP A 214 -2.35 -4.27 -17.33
CA ASP A 214 -1.14 -4.23 -18.17
C ASP A 214 0.11 -3.92 -17.33
N LEU A 215 -0.01 -2.97 -16.39
CA LEU A 215 1.06 -2.63 -15.46
C LEU A 215 1.42 -3.81 -14.54
N LEU A 216 0.42 -4.48 -13.96
CA LEU A 216 0.64 -5.63 -13.08
C LEU A 216 1.32 -6.79 -13.82
N MET A 217 0.93 -7.04 -15.07
CA MET A 217 1.50 -8.13 -15.86
C MET A 217 2.91 -7.85 -16.41
N SER A 218 3.36 -6.59 -16.43
CA SER A 218 4.69 -6.17 -16.91
C SER A 218 5.66 -5.77 -15.79
N SER A 219 5.15 -5.60 -14.57
CA SER A 219 5.95 -5.26 -13.39
C SER A 219 6.22 -6.48 -12.51
N ASP A 220 7.25 -6.37 -11.67
CA ASP A 220 7.56 -7.43 -10.73
C ASP A 220 6.48 -7.55 -9.64
N ILE A 221 6.08 -8.78 -9.31
CA ILE A 221 5.19 -9.00 -8.16
C ILE A 221 6.02 -8.79 -6.90
N THR A 222 5.66 -7.79 -6.10
CA THR A 222 6.38 -7.47 -4.86
C THR A 222 5.46 -7.56 -3.64
N ALA A 223 6.00 -8.16 -2.57
CA ALA A 223 5.35 -8.18 -1.26
C ALA A 223 6.33 -7.67 -0.21
N PRO A 224 6.51 -6.34 -0.08
CA PRO A 224 7.29 -5.81 1.01
C PRO A 224 6.55 -6.07 2.33
N GLN A 225 7.25 -6.66 3.27
CA GLN A 225 6.78 -6.89 4.63
C GLN A 225 7.80 -6.34 5.62
N MET A 226 7.34 -5.40 6.43
CA MET A 226 8.11 -4.95 7.58
C MET A 226 7.82 -5.88 8.74
N SER A 227 8.84 -6.56 9.26
CA SER A 227 8.70 -7.34 10.49
C SER A 227 8.80 -6.39 11.68
N THR A 228 7.72 -6.33 12.47
CA THR A 228 7.63 -5.51 13.69
C THR A 228 7.68 -6.33 14.97
N LYS A 229 7.76 -7.67 14.87
CA LYS A 229 7.62 -8.61 15.99
C LYS A 229 8.71 -8.49 17.07
N SER A 230 9.88 -7.96 16.73
CA SER A 230 11.05 -7.87 17.60
C SER A 230 11.57 -6.43 17.74
N ILE A 231 10.72 -5.42 17.47
CA ILE A 231 11.15 -4.04 17.57
C ILE A 231 11.34 -3.65 19.04
N THR A 232 12.51 -3.11 19.35
CA THR A 232 12.82 -2.52 20.66
C THR A 232 13.32 -1.09 20.48
N PHE A 233 13.03 -0.25 21.47
CA PHE A 233 13.44 1.14 21.47
C PHE A 233 14.50 1.36 22.55
N THR A 234 15.62 1.98 22.17
CA THR A 234 16.68 2.36 23.09
C THR A 234 16.98 3.84 22.94
N ARG A 235 17.25 4.55 24.04
CA ARG A 235 17.68 5.96 23.97
C ARG A 235 18.85 6.11 22.99
N ALA A 236 18.68 6.98 22.00
CA ALA A 236 19.75 7.32 21.07
C ALA A 236 20.80 8.12 21.85
N LYS A 237 22.09 7.88 21.59
CA LYS A 237 23.18 8.58 22.27
C LYS A 237 23.94 9.50 21.32
N SER A 238 24.35 10.66 21.82
CA SER A 238 25.18 11.65 21.12
C SER A 238 26.53 11.84 21.86
N GLY A 239 27.56 12.26 21.12
CA GLY A 239 28.90 12.59 21.66
C GLY A 239 29.98 11.54 21.38
N TRP A 240 31.16 12.01 20.91
CA TRP A 240 32.32 11.17 20.59
C TRP A 240 33.05 10.67 21.85
N PHE A 241 33.10 11.51 22.90
CA PHE A 241 33.85 11.23 24.14
C PHE A 241 32.96 11.00 25.36
N PHE A 242 31.80 11.66 25.45
CA PHE A 242 30.79 11.44 26.49
C PHE A 242 29.47 11.10 25.81
N ARG A 243 29.00 9.87 26.00
CA ARG A 243 27.71 9.42 25.46
C ARG A 243 26.58 9.97 26.32
N GLN A 244 25.93 11.04 25.89
CA GLN A 244 24.72 11.57 26.50
C GLN A 244 23.49 11.14 25.69
N ASP A 245 22.33 11.10 26.35
CA ASP A 245 21.07 10.85 25.64
C ASP A 245 20.79 12.00 24.67
N ARG A 246 20.38 11.64 23.45
CA ARG A 246 20.16 12.58 22.36
C ARG A 246 18.78 13.23 22.51
N SER A 247 18.78 14.52 22.78
CA SER A 247 17.61 15.39 22.76
C SER A 247 17.89 16.61 21.89
N GLU A 248 16.94 16.99 21.05
CA GLU A 248 17.07 18.14 20.14
C GLU A 248 15.71 18.84 20.00
N LEU A 249 15.72 20.10 19.59
CA LEU A 249 14.50 20.78 19.14
C LEU A 249 14.17 20.35 17.71
N VAL A 250 12.95 19.88 17.49
CA VAL A 250 12.40 19.60 16.16
C VAL A 250 11.32 20.63 15.90
N GLY A 251 11.65 21.65 15.10
CA GLY A 251 10.83 22.87 15.05
C GLY A 251 10.79 23.52 16.45
N PRO A 252 9.60 23.83 16.99
CA PRO A 252 9.47 24.36 18.35
C PRO A 252 9.39 23.26 19.45
N PHE A 253 9.42 21.97 19.09
CA PHE A 253 9.12 20.88 20.02
C PHE A 253 10.39 20.22 20.56
N HIS A 254 10.47 20.05 21.89
CA HIS A 254 11.56 19.29 22.51
C HIS A 254 11.36 17.80 22.26
N ALA A 255 12.34 17.18 21.60
CA ALA A 255 12.25 15.78 21.18
C ALA A 255 13.35 14.95 21.81
N GLU A 256 12.97 13.81 22.37
CA GLU A 256 13.91 12.79 22.82
C GLU A 256 14.03 11.69 21.77
N PHE A 257 15.26 11.32 21.40
CA PHE A 257 15.49 10.39 20.32
C PHE A 257 15.67 8.96 20.81
N TYR A 258 15.05 8.04 20.08
CA TYR A 258 15.16 6.61 20.27
C TYR A 258 15.70 5.95 19.01
N SER A 259 16.69 5.09 19.15
CA SER A 259 17.10 4.15 18.12
C SER A 259 16.15 2.96 18.12
N ILE A 260 15.66 2.61 16.94
CA ILE A 260 14.76 1.50 16.73
C ILE A 260 15.59 0.29 16.29
N ASN A 261 15.64 -0.73 17.14
CA ASN A 261 16.39 -1.95 16.91
C ASN A 261 15.46 -3.08 16.48
N GLY A 262 15.97 -4.01 15.67
CA GLY A 262 15.21 -5.19 15.24
C GLY A 262 14.20 -4.93 14.12
N MET A 263 14.25 -3.76 13.46
CA MET A 263 13.51 -3.51 12.22
C MET A 263 14.14 -4.29 11.07
N ILE A 264 13.39 -5.25 10.53
CA ILE A 264 13.79 -6.03 9.36
C ILE A 264 12.76 -5.78 8.26
N LEU A 265 13.23 -5.32 7.11
CA LEU A 265 12.43 -5.27 5.90
C LEU A 265 12.69 -6.55 5.11
N GLU A 266 11.68 -7.42 5.09
CA GLU A 266 11.64 -8.55 4.18
C GLU A 266 11.00 -8.10 2.87
N SER A 267 11.75 -8.18 1.78
CA SER A 267 11.23 -7.95 0.44
C SER A 267 11.22 -9.26 -0.31
N ARG A 268 10.02 -9.68 -0.73
CA ARG A 268 9.82 -10.84 -1.59
C ARG A 268 9.46 -10.34 -2.98
N LYS A 269 10.11 -10.89 -4.00
CA LYS A 269 9.94 -10.49 -5.39
C LYS A 269 9.75 -11.73 -6.26
N ARG A 270 8.72 -11.76 -7.10
CA ARG A 270 8.40 -12.83 -8.06
C ARG A 270 8.38 -12.29 -9.49
N ARG A 271 8.85 -13.10 -10.43
CA ARG A 271 9.08 -12.69 -11.84
C ARG A 271 8.77 -13.77 -12.88
N GLU A 272 8.20 -14.90 -12.47
CA GLU A 272 7.91 -16.03 -13.37
C GLU A 272 6.89 -15.71 -14.48
N HIS A 273 6.14 -14.62 -14.36
CA HIS A 273 5.18 -14.13 -15.36
C HIS A 273 5.80 -13.16 -16.36
N LEU A 274 7.02 -12.68 -16.10
CA LEU A 274 7.71 -11.68 -16.93
C LEU A 274 8.45 -12.34 -18.10
N SER A 275 8.36 -11.71 -19.27
CA SER A 275 9.18 -12.07 -20.42
C SER A 275 10.61 -11.53 -20.27
N GLU A 276 11.55 -12.05 -21.07
CA GLU A 276 12.91 -11.53 -21.09
C GLU A 276 12.96 -10.04 -21.47
N GLU A 277 12.08 -9.59 -22.37
CA GLU A 277 11.94 -8.18 -22.72
C GLU A 277 11.47 -7.33 -21.53
N ASP A 278 10.51 -7.82 -20.74
CA ASP A 278 10.06 -7.14 -19.51
C ASP A 278 11.21 -7.03 -18.50
N LEU A 279 11.96 -8.12 -18.31
CA LEU A 279 13.10 -8.13 -17.40
C LEU A 279 14.17 -7.12 -17.81
N GLN A 280 14.45 -7.01 -19.11
CA GLN A 280 15.40 -6.04 -19.66
C GLN A 280 14.88 -4.61 -19.51
N LYS A 281 13.61 -4.34 -19.82
CA LYS A 281 12.98 -3.02 -19.60
C LYS A 281 13.04 -2.63 -18.13
N ASN A 282 12.64 -3.52 -17.22
CA ASN A 282 12.64 -3.28 -15.78
C ASN A 282 14.07 -3.06 -15.25
N LYS A 283 15.07 -3.77 -15.79
CA LYS A 283 16.50 -3.56 -15.46
C LYS A 283 17.01 -2.21 -15.98
N ALA A 284 16.68 -1.86 -17.23
CA ALA A 284 17.09 -0.59 -17.85
C ALA A 284 16.51 0.62 -17.10
N ILE A 285 15.25 0.55 -16.66
CA ILE A 285 14.60 1.57 -15.82
C ILE A 285 15.37 1.74 -14.50
N MET A 286 15.80 0.64 -13.88
CA MET A 286 16.57 0.69 -12.64
C MET A 286 17.98 1.25 -12.84
N GLU A 287 18.63 0.91 -13.97
CA GLU A 287 19.99 1.36 -14.29
C GLU A 287 20.04 2.83 -14.70
N SER A 288 19.11 3.30 -15.54
CA SER A 288 19.02 4.72 -15.95
C SER A 288 18.85 5.63 -14.73
N PHE A 289 18.09 5.15 -13.74
CA PHE A 289 17.92 5.82 -12.45
C PHE A 289 19.23 5.89 -11.66
N THR A 290 19.94 4.77 -11.47
CA THR A 290 21.22 4.77 -10.73
C THR A 290 22.31 5.62 -11.38
N LYS A 291 22.19 5.86 -12.69
CA LYS A 291 23.14 6.67 -13.48
C LYS A 291 22.70 8.14 -13.63
N GLY A 292 21.55 8.54 -13.07
CA GLY A 292 21.08 9.94 -13.07
C GLY A 292 20.49 10.44 -14.39
N ASN A 293 20.19 9.56 -15.35
CA ASN A 293 19.56 9.92 -16.62
C ASN A 293 18.09 9.50 -16.59
N ALA A 294 17.23 10.35 -16.01
CA ALA A 294 15.80 10.09 -15.86
C ALA A 294 14.95 10.57 -17.06
N GLN A 295 15.52 10.69 -18.26
CA GLN A 295 14.77 11.17 -19.43
C GLN A 295 14.91 10.24 -20.64
N GLN A 296 13.76 10.02 -21.28
CA GLN A 296 13.49 9.31 -22.54
C GLN A 296 13.40 7.79 -22.49
N LEU A 297 12.23 7.29 -22.09
CA LEU A 297 11.70 6.01 -22.57
C LEU A 297 10.18 6.12 -22.80
N ALA A 298 9.78 7.00 -23.72
CA ALA A 298 8.44 6.99 -24.29
C ALA A 298 8.57 7.15 -25.80
N GLY A 299 8.78 6.03 -26.49
CA GLY A 299 8.57 5.96 -27.94
C GLY A 299 7.08 5.77 -28.19
N GLU A 300 6.55 6.47 -29.20
CA GLU A 300 5.19 6.39 -29.73
C GLU A 300 4.92 5.00 -30.35
N ALA A 301 4.92 3.95 -29.55
CA ALA A 301 4.43 2.65 -29.97
C ALA A 301 2.93 2.58 -29.65
N GLU A 302 2.13 2.11 -30.61
CA GLU A 302 0.71 1.81 -30.38
C GLU A 302 0.55 0.96 -29.11
N TYR A 303 -0.31 1.40 -28.20
CA TYR A 303 -0.52 0.72 -26.92
C TYR A 303 -1.33 -0.57 -27.16
N VAL A 304 -0.63 -1.66 -27.46
CA VAL A 304 -1.25 -2.98 -27.62
C VAL A 304 -1.43 -3.62 -26.24
N ARG A 305 -2.70 -3.90 -25.89
CA ARG A 305 -3.05 -4.60 -24.65
C ARG A 305 -2.35 -5.93 -24.55
N ARG A 306 -1.75 -6.22 -23.39
CA ARG A 306 -1.07 -7.49 -23.15
C ARG A 306 -2.10 -8.61 -23.12
N LYS A 307 -1.83 -9.69 -23.84
CA LYS A 307 -2.66 -10.91 -23.83
C LYS A 307 -2.37 -11.74 -22.58
N SER A 308 -3.33 -12.58 -22.20
CA SER A 308 -3.12 -13.61 -21.18
C SER A 308 -1.91 -14.48 -21.52
N LEU A 309 -1.15 -14.86 -20.49
CA LEU A 309 -0.04 -15.78 -20.64
C LEU A 309 -0.55 -17.19 -20.97
N THR A 310 0.32 -18.03 -21.52
CA THR A 310 -0.01 -19.44 -21.78
C THR A 310 -0.33 -20.15 -20.48
N ARG A 311 -1.50 -20.77 -20.35
CA ARG A 311 -1.91 -21.46 -19.11
C ARG A 311 -0.82 -22.46 -18.67
N PRO A 312 -0.46 -22.50 -17.38
CA PRO A 312 0.49 -23.50 -16.89
C PRO A 312 -0.09 -24.91 -17.07
N PRO A 313 0.76 -25.95 -17.18
CA PRO A 313 0.30 -27.34 -17.17
C PRO A 313 -0.52 -27.63 -15.90
N GLU A 314 -1.55 -28.47 -16.03
CA GLU A 314 -2.31 -28.90 -14.84
C GLU A 314 -1.38 -29.61 -13.84
N PRO A 315 -1.45 -29.25 -12.55
CA PRO A 315 -0.60 -29.86 -11.55
C PRO A 315 -0.96 -31.34 -11.37
N LYS A 316 0.06 -32.19 -11.29
CA LYS A 316 -0.09 -33.64 -11.02
C LYS A 316 -0.28 -33.97 -9.54
N VAL A 317 -0.44 -32.94 -8.71
CA VAL A 317 -0.58 -33.03 -7.26
C VAL A 317 -1.98 -33.52 -6.92
N THR A 318 -2.09 -34.52 -6.06
CA THR A 318 -3.37 -34.96 -5.50
C THR A 318 -3.77 -34.13 -4.28
N TRP A 319 -5.07 -34.11 -3.95
CA TRP A 319 -5.55 -33.42 -2.75
C TRP A 319 -4.89 -33.94 -1.47
N GLN A 320 -4.65 -35.26 -1.38
CA GLN A 320 -3.96 -35.86 -0.24
C GLN A 320 -2.49 -35.42 -0.14
N GLU A 321 -1.77 -35.34 -1.26
CA GLU A 321 -0.40 -34.81 -1.26
C GLU A 321 -0.35 -33.35 -0.82
N TYR A 322 -1.30 -32.52 -1.27
CA TYR A 322 -1.47 -31.16 -0.78
C TYR A 322 -1.72 -31.12 0.74
N LEU A 323 -2.69 -31.90 1.22
CA LEU A 323 -3.03 -32.00 2.65
C LEU A 323 -1.97 -32.67 3.52
N ASN A 324 -0.98 -33.35 2.95
CA ASN A 324 0.11 -33.98 3.70
C ASN A 324 1.43 -33.18 3.66
N ALA A 325 1.54 -32.18 2.80
CA ALA A 325 2.75 -31.34 2.71
C ALA A 325 3.04 -30.55 4.02
N PRO A 326 4.29 -30.17 4.33
CA PRO A 326 4.57 -29.40 5.53
C PRO A 326 3.78 -28.08 5.59
N ALA A 327 3.36 -27.66 6.79
CA ALA A 327 2.59 -26.43 6.97
C ALA A 327 3.37 -25.23 6.43
N GLY A 328 2.72 -24.38 5.64
CA GLY A 328 3.35 -23.25 4.94
C GLY A 328 4.17 -23.60 3.69
N GLU A 329 4.35 -24.89 3.38
CA GLU A 329 5.13 -25.37 2.22
C GLU A 329 4.25 -26.23 1.29
N PRO A 330 3.25 -25.64 0.61
CA PRO A 330 2.40 -26.40 -0.29
C PRO A 330 3.19 -26.86 -1.53
N PRO A 331 2.80 -27.98 -2.15
CA PRO A 331 3.32 -28.35 -3.46
C PRO A 331 2.96 -27.28 -4.52
N ILE A 332 3.73 -27.23 -5.60
CA ILE A 332 3.54 -26.22 -6.66
C ILE A 332 2.29 -26.60 -7.47
N LEU A 333 1.29 -25.72 -7.47
CA LEU A 333 0.01 -25.93 -8.17
C LEU A 333 -0.09 -25.20 -9.52
N GLY A 334 0.85 -24.32 -9.84
CA GLY A 334 0.84 -23.50 -11.05
C GLY A 334 2.21 -23.41 -11.70
N ARG A 335 2.62 -22.20 -12.10
CA ARG A 335 3.96 -21.98 -12.68
C ARG A 335 5.07 -22.26 -11.67
N GLN A 336 6.23 -22.67 -12.18
CA GLN A 336 7.45 -22.74 -11.40
C GLN A 336 7.83 -21.32 -10.95
N LEU A 337 7.96 -21.13 -9.64
CA LEU A 337 8.20 -19.81 -9.06
C LEU A 337 9.64 -19.35 -9.30
N VAL A 338 9.80 -18.11 -9.77
CA VAL A 338 11.09 -17.43 -9.89
C VAL A 338 11.09 -16.29 -8.88
N TYR A 339 11.57 -16.57 -7.67
CA TYR A 339 11.52 -15.62 -6.57
C TYR A 339 12.90 -15.24 -6.03
N LYS A 340 12.98 -14.01 -5.51
CA LYS A 340 14.14 -13.48 -4.80
C LYS A 340 13.67 -12.91 -3.47
N ASN A 341 14.20 -13.45 -2.38
CA ASN A 341 13.98 -12.93 -1.04
C ASN A 341 15.18 -12.08 -0.64
N THR A 342 14.92 -10.88 -0.13
CA THR A 342 15.93 -10.00 0.44
C THR A 342 15.49 -9.62 1.84
N SER A 343 16.35 -9.87 2.82
CA SER A 343 16.15 -9.39 4.18
C SER A 343 17.22 -8.36 4.48
N LYS A 344 16.81 -7.17 4.93
CA LYS A 344 17.72 -6.11 5.34
C LYS A 344 17.32 -5.59 6.71
N VAL A 345 18.31 -5.52 7.59
CA VAL A 345 18.17 -4.84 8.89
C VAL A 345 18.29 -3.34 8.65
N TYR A 346 17.34 -2.58 9.18
CA TYR A 346 17.35 -1.13 9.12
C TYR A 346 17.60 -0.54 10.49
N ARG A 347 18.49 0.45 10.53
CA ARG A 347 18.62 1.35 11.67
C ARG A 347 17.72 2.54 11.39
N ALA A 348 16.76 2.76 12.25
CA ALA A 348 15.87 3.91 12.21
C ALA A 348 15.97 4.67 13.52
N THR A 349 15.64 5.96 13.47
CA THR A 349 15.46 6.76 14.67
C THR A 349 14.08 7.38 14.69
N VAL A 350 13.56 7.59 15.90
CA VAL A 350 12.33 8.34 16.12
C VAL A 350 12.57 9.35 17.23
N GLY A 351 12.24 10.61 16.96
CA GLY A 351 12.17 11.68 17.94
C GLY A 351 10.77 11.79 18.48
N MET A 352 10.60 11.57 19.79
CA MET A 352 9.32 11.65 20.48
C MET A 352 9.25 12.92 21.32
N SER A 353 8.17 13.68 21.20
CA SER A 353 7.92 14.88 22.01
C SER A 353 6.68 14.69 22.88
N PRO A 354 6.76 14.87 24.21
CA PRO A 354 5.58 14.85 25.08
C PRO A 354 4.71 16.10 24.91
N ASP A 355 5.28 17.18 24.38
CA ASP A 355 4.66 18.52 24.34
C ASP A 355 3.90 18.79 23.03
N PHE A 356 3.89 17.84 22.09
CA PHE A 356 3.18 18.03 20.83
C PHE A 356 1.66 18.04 21.06
N PRO A 357 0.91 19.01 20.52
CA PRO A 357 -0.49 19.19 20.92
C PRO A 357 -1.46 18.13 20.37
N LEU A 358 -1.09 17.40 19.31
CA LEU A 358 -1.88 16.27 18.82
C LEU A 358 -1.47 14.96 19.49
N SER A 359 -2.45 14.09 19.67
CA SER A 359 -2.21 12.69 20.00
C SER A 359 -1.89 11.87 18.75
N VAL A 360 -1.28 10.70 18.97
CA VAL A 360 -1.03 9.71 17.91
C VAL A 360 -2.34 9.24 17.26
N ASP A 361 -3.39 9.02 18.05
CA ASP A 361 -4.70 8.61 17.53
C ASP A 361 -5.33 9.68 16.64
N MET A 362 -5.18 10.96 17.00
CA MET A 362 -5.63 12.06 16.16
C MET A 362 -4.90 12.08 14.82
N LEU A 363 -3.57 11.92 14.83
CA LEU A 363 -2.78 11.82 13.60
C LEU A 363 -3.23 10.63 12.75
N LEU A 364 -3.53 9.46 13.34
CA LEU A 364 -3.98 8.29 12.59
C LEU A 364 -5.29 8.52 11.83
N ASN A 365 -6.24 9.30 12.39
CA ASN A 365 -7.46 9.68 11.69
C ASN A 365 -7.18 10.63 10.51
N VAL A 366 -6.31 11.63 10.70
CA VAL A 366 -5.89 12.52 9.60
C VAL A 366 -5.19 11.72 8.50
N LEU A 367 -4.26 10.86 8.89
CA LEU A 367 -3.55 9.95 7.98
C LEU A 367 -4.49 8.97 7.30
N GLU A 368 -5.64 8.61 7.88
CA GLU A 368 -6.63 7.76 7.21
C GLU A 368 -7.27 8.44 6.00
N VAL A 369 -7.51 9.76 6.09
CA VAL A 369 -8.05 10.56 4.98
C VAL A 369 -7.03 10.72 3.86
N ILE A 370 -5.78 11.00 4.22
CA ILE A 370 -4.69 11.25 3.26
C ILE A 370 -3.88 9.98 2.92
N ALA A 371 -4.22 8.82 3.49
CA ALA A 371 -3.57 7.54 3.21
C ALA A 371 -3.70 7.01 1.78
N PRO A 372 -4.69 7.39 0.94
CA PRO A 372 -4.71 6.99 -0.46
C PRO A 372 -3.38 7.27 -1.18
N PHE A 373 -2.58 8.22 -0.68
CA PHE A 373 -1.20 8.43 -1.12
C PHE A 373 -0.24 7.41 -0.48
N LYS A 374 0.51 6.72 -1.34
CA LYS A 374 1.32 5.54 -0.96
C LYS A 374 2.39 5.84 0.10
N HIS A 375 2.97 7.04 0.12
CA HIS A 375 3.97 7.42 1.13
C HIS A 375 3.34 7.66 2.51
N PHE A 376 2.16 8.28 2.59
CA PHE A 376 1.40 8.42 3.84
C PHE A 376 0.89 7.08 4.38
N THR A 377 0.59 6.10 3.52
CA THR A 377 0.29 4.72 3.95
C THR A 377 1.47 4.11 4.75
N LYS A 378 2.72 4.37 4.36
CA LYS A 378 3.90 3.87 5.09
C LYS A 378 4.04 4.56 6.46
N LEU A 379 3.85 5.88 6.50
CA LEU A 379 3.81 6.65 7.75
C LEU A 379 2.71 6.14 8.69
N ARG A 380 1.48 5.94 8.19
CA ARG A 380 0.36 5.41 8.98
C ARG A 380 0.70 4.05 9.59
N LYS A 381 1.23 3.11 8.80
CA LYS A 381 1.65 1.78 9.29
C LYS A 381 2.73 1.88 10.35
N PHE A 382 3.66 2.82 10.21
CA PHE A 382 4.71 3.05 11.21
C PHE A 382 4.13 3.60 12.52
N VAL A 383 3.25 4.61 12.44
CA VAL A 383 2.65 5.26 13.61
C VAL A 383 1.70 4.33 14.37
N GLN A 384 1.10 3.34 13.69
CA GLN A 384 0.30 2.28 14.31
C GLN A 384 1.12 1.29 15.16
N MET A 385 2.46 1.32 15.06
CA MET A 385 3.30 0.51 15.94
C MET A 385 3.24 1.06 17.38
N LYS A 386 3.57 0.24 18.37
CA LYS A 386 3.73 0.70 19.75
C LYS A 386 4.98 1.57 19.86
N LEU A 387 4.83 2.87 19.62
CA LEU A 387 5.90 3.85 19.76
C LEU A 387 6.20 4.12 21.25
N PRO A 388 7.37 4.70 21.59
CA PRO A 388 7.64 5.21 22.93
C PRO A 388 6.63 6.32 23.32
N PRO A 389 6.56 6.72 24.60
CA PRO A 389 5.65 7.79 25.03
C PRO A 389 5.88 9.11 24.28
N GLY A 390 4.78 9.83 24.01
CA GLY A 390 4.77 11.11 23.30
C GLY A 390 4.32 11.01 21.84
N PHE A 391 4.50 12.10 21.10
CA PHE A 391 4.17 12.22 19.68
C PHE A 391 5.44 12.13 18.82
N PRO A 392 5.41 11.41 17.68
CA PRO A 392 6.59 11.25 16.82
C PRO A 392 6.82 12.50 15.95
N VAL A 393 7.62 13.44 16.43
CA VAL A 393 7.93 14.70 15.72
C VAL A 393 9.00 14.55 14.63
N LYS A 394 9.82 13.49 14.68
CA LYS A 394 10.78 13.15 13.62
C LYS A 394 10.91 11.65 13.46
N ILE A 395 10.82 11.15 12.22
CA ILE A 395 10.78 9.71 11.95
C ILE A 395 11.66 9.39 10.76
N ASP A 396 12.58 8.45 10.93
CA ASP A 396 13.35 7.89 9.81
C ASP A 396 12.75 6.51 9.44
N ILE A 397 12.05 6.42 8.32
CA ILE A 397 11.46 5.17 7.85
C ILE A 397 12.13 4.65 6.57
N PRO A 398 12.43 3.34 6.49
CA PRO A 398 12.85 2.75 5.23
C PRO A 398 11.68 2.73 4.25
N VAL A 399 11.83 3.42 3.12
CA VAL A 399 10.81 3.45 2.06
C VAL A 399 11.09 2.38 1.02
N LEU A 400 12.37 2.17 0.66
CA LEU A 400 12.84 1.17 -0.29
C LEU A 400 14.17 0.54 0.16
N ALA A 401 14.63 -0.50 -0.53
CA ALA A 401 15.85 -1.25 -0.22
C ALA A 401 17.12 -0.39 -0.06
N THR A 402 17.12 0.81 -0.64
CA THR A 402 18.24 1.76 -0.65
C THR A 402 17.85 3.18 -0.25
N VAL A 403 16.57 3.43 0.08
CA VAL A 403 16.05 4.78 0.36
C VAL A 403 15.36 4.82 1.71
N THR A 404 15.75 5.78 2.53
CA THR A 404 15.12 6.15 3.78
C THR A 404 14.41 7.49 3.59
N ALA A 405 13.18 7.62 4.09
CA ALA A 405 12.52 8.91 4.20
C ALA A 405 12.58 9.39 5.64
N THR A 406 13.02 10.63 5.80
CA THR A 406 13.00 11.38 7.05
C THR A 406 11.78 12.27 7.03
N ILE A 407 10.85 12.03 7.94
CA ILE A 407 9.61 12.79 8.10
C ILE A 407 9.77 13.67 9.32
N THR A 408 9.57 14.97 9.17
CA THR A 408 9.72 15.94 10.25
C THR A 408 8.48 16.81 10.36
N PHE A 409 7.87 16.83 11.54
CA PHE A 409 6.77 17.75 11.86
C PHE A 409 7.40 19.11 12.19
N GLN A 410 7.40 20.02 11.22
CA GLN A 410 8.14 21.29 11.32
C GLN A 410 7.36 22.33 12.09
N GLU A 411 6.06 22.42 11.83
CA GLU A 411 5.17 23.41 12.41
C GLU A 411 3.81 22.77 12.71
N PHE A 412 3.23 23.19 13.84
CA PHE A 412 1.86 22.87 14.19
C PHE A 412 1.24 24.03 14.98
N SER A 413 0.02 24.39 14.64
CA SER A 413 -0.78 25.34 15.42
C SER A 413 -2.26 25.03 15.32
N PHE A 414 -2.96 25.04 16.46
CA PHE A 414 -4.41 25.13 16.45
C PHE A 414 -4.80 26.53 15.97
N ARG A 415 -5.73 26.60 15.01
CA ARG A 415 -6.13 27.81 14.32
C ARG A 415 -7.64 27.85 14.17
N ASN A 416 -8.25 28.94 14.65
CA ASN A 416 -9.69 29.20 14.51
C ASN A 416 -10.00 30.12 13.33
N ASP A 417 -8.97 30.69 12.71
CA ASP A 417 -9.00 31.69 11.65
C ASP A 417 -8.80 31.08 10.25
N ILE A 418 -8.86 29.75 10.10
CA ILE A 418 -8.69 29.09 8.81
C ILE A 418 -9.87 29.46 7.90
N PRO A 419 -9.65 30.13 6.75
CA PRO A 419 -10.71 30.50 5.82
C PRO A 419 -11.44 29.27 5.28
N SER A 420 -12.77 29.35 5.14
CA SER A 420 -13.56 28.23 4.60
C SER A 420 -13.27 28.01 3.11
N GLU A 421 -12.94 29.09 2.39
CA GLU A 421 -12.67 29.11 0.96
C GLU A 421 -11.45 28.24 0.59
N LEU A 422 -10.55 27.98 1.54
CA LEU A 422 -9.42 27.07 1.33
C LEU A 422 -9.86 25.65 1.00
N PHE A 423 -11.05 25.23 1.45
CA PHE A 423 -11.59 23.88 1.25
C PHE A 423 -12.55 23.78 0.06
N GLU A 424 -12.66 24.85 -0.72
CA GLU A 424 -13.51 24.94 -1.89
C GLU A 424 -12.67 24.92 -3.18
N ILE A 425 -13.29 24.50 -4.27
CA ILE A 425 -12.66 24.53 -5.59
C ILE A 425 -12.69 25.99 -6.07
N PRO A 426 -11.55 26.60 -6.45
CA PRO A 426 -11.56 27.96 -6.95
C PRO A 426 -12.45 28.10 -8.19
N VAL A 427 -13.25 29.16 -8.26
CA VAL A 427 -14.28 29.35 -9.30
C VAL A 427 -13.74 29.32 -10.73
N HIS A 428 -12.47 29.68 -10.92
CA HIS A 428 -11.81 29.72 -12.23
C HIS A 428 -11.18 28.38 -12.64
N TYR A 429 -11.21 27.36 -11.78
CA TYR A 429 -10.65 26.06 -12.11
C TYR A 429 -11.63 25.26 -12.98
N VAL A 430 -11.08 24.52 -13.95
CA VAL A 430 -11.87 23.72 -14.89
C VAL A 430 -11.81 22.24 -14.50
N GLU A 431 -12.93 21.53 -14.54
CA GLU A 431 -12.92 20.08 -14.29
C GLU A 431 -12.26 19.38 -15.49
N ASP A 432 -11.20 18.63 -15.22
CA ASP A 432 -10.55 17.75 -16.21
C ASP A 432 -10.82 16.29 -15.82
N PRO A 433 -11.84 15.65 -16.41
CA PRO A 433 -12.21 14.29 -16.07
C PRO A 433 -11.29 13.24 -16.70
N HIS A 434 -10.34 13.62 -17.56
CA HIS A 434 -9.49 12.71 -18.33
C HIS A 434 -8.04 12.66 -17.86
N ARG A 435 -7.69 13.38 -16.79
CA ARG A 435 -6.32 13.49 -16.29
C ARG A 435 -6.07 12.73 -15.00
#